data_AF-A0A1G1X2C4-F1
#
_entry.id   AF-A0A1G1X2C4-F1
#
_cell.length_a   1.000
_cell.length_b   1.000
_cell.length_c   1.000
_cell.angle_alpha   90.00
_cell.angle_beta   90.00
_cell.angle_gamma   90.00
#
_symmetry.space_group_name_H-M   'P 1'
#
loop_
_entity.id
_entity.type
_entity.pdbx_description
1 polymer ?
#
loop_
_entity_poly.entity_id
_entity_poly.type
_entity_poly.pdbx_seq_one_letter_code
_entity_poly.pdbx_strand_id
1 'polypeptide(L)'
;MLQQSHNGFRIVAQVEYRHTSAFLSTAKNIISNKCHNCACLLRRLLRYHRKYPNREYVIQKALSYNKTIAQEITTDSVDSSRKILLLEARAAHLYWEAVETLIYSNDDAWKRTYPHAKDPYNIAFNIGYTFLARKIREEIVFSKLMPEIGIFHIERNNHDPLVYDIMELYRQPVVDSVVVALFTKKKQAHNALSAVDIARLIKKLEQQWEMPVMYNGKCFPIREMVSFELHHFAICVEQAVP
;
A
#
# COMPACT_ATOMS: atom_id res chain seq x y z
N MET A 1 -16.83 -36.99 15.84
CA MET A 1 -17.09 -35.56 15.56
C MET A 1 -16.04 -34.75 16.29
N LEU A 2 -14.93 -34.41 15.63
CA LEU A 2 -13.98 -33.43 16.16
C LEU A 2 -14.70 -32.08 16.13
N GLN A 3 -14.90 -31.46 17.29
CA GLN A 3 -15.21 -30.04 17.34
C GLN A 3 -14.05 -29.33 16.64
N GLN A 4 -14.25 -28.92 15.38
CA GLN A 4 -13.27 -28.13 14.67
C GLN A 4 -13.06 -26.87 15.50
N SER A 5 -11.85 -26.70 16.03
CA SER A 5 -11.47 -25.42 16.64
C SER A 5 -11.81 -24.33 15.63
N HIS A 6 -12.49 -23.26 16.07
CA HIS A 6 -12.94 -22.16 15.20
C HIS A 6 -11.82 -21.61 14.29
N ASN A 7 -10.55 -21.73 14.74
CA ASN A 7 -9.36 -21.36 13.97
C ASN A 7 -9.10 -22.26 12.75
N GLY A 8 -9.34 -23.58 12.85
CA GLY A 8 -9.15 -24.52 11.75
C GLY A 8 -10.17 -24.30 10.63
N PHE A 9 -11.41 -23.95 11.00
CA PHE A 9 -12.47 -23.61 10.05
C PHE A 9 -12.11 -22.37 9.22
N ARG A 10 -11.62 -21.30 9.85
CA ARG A 10 -11.24 -20.05 9.17
C ARG A 10 -10.17 -20.24 8.11
N ILE A 11 -9.14 -21.06 8.39
CA ILE A 11 -8.06 -21.31 7.42
C ILE A 11 -8.60 -22.08 6.21
N VAL A 12 -9.44 -23.10 6.43
CA VAL A 12 -10.10 -23.82 5.33
C VAL A 12 -10.94 -22.87 4.51
N ALA A 13 -11.74 -22.03 5.15
CA ALA A 13 -12.54 -21.01 4.46
C ALA A 13 -11.65 -20.04 3.65
N GLN A 14 -10.47 -19.67 4.15
CA GLN A 14 -9.55 -18.78 3.43
C GLN A 14 -8.97 -19.44 2.17
N VAL A 15 -8.68 -20.74 2.22
CA VAL A 15 -8.26 -21.51 1.03
C VAL A 15 -9.39 -21.53 -0.01
N GLU A 16 -10.59 -21.89 0.43
CA GLU A 16 -11.78 -21.98 -0.43
C GLU A 16 -12.21 -20.61 -1.00
N TYR A 17 -11.95 -19.52 -0.26
CA TYR A 17 -12.27 -18.15 -0.68
C TYR A 17 -11.69 -17.83 -2.07
N ARG A 18 -10.52 -18.40 -2.43
CA ARG A 18 -9.88 -18.24 -3.75
C ARG A 18 -10.75 -18.69 -4.92
N HIS A 19 -11.72 -19.57 -4.68
CA HIS A 19 -12.62 -20.13 -5.68
C HIS A 19 -13.98 -19.45 -5.71
N THR A 20 -14.19 -18.43 -4.86
CA THR A 20 -15.45 -17.68 -4.79
C THR A 20 -15.47 -16.51 -5.77
N SER A 21 -16.67 -16.05 -6.14
CA SER A 21 -16.84 -14.82 -6.94
C SER A 21 -16.39 -13.57 -6.17
N ALA A 22 -16.42 -13.60 -4.84
CA ALA A 22 -16.00 -12.50 -3.98
C ALA A 22 -14.48 -12.24 -4.05
N PHE A 23 -13.68 -13.26 -4.38
CA PHE A 23 -12.22 -13.17 -4.48
C PHE A 23 -11.74 -12.04 -5.40
N LEU A 24 -12.26 -12.02 -6.63
CA LEU A 24 -11.90 -11.01 -7.61
C LEU A 24 -12.36 -9.61 -7.16
N SER A 25 -13.55 -9.52 -6.55
CA SER A 25 -14.06 -8.26 -6.00
C SER A 25 -13.14 -7.71 -4.91
N THR A 26 -12.64 -8.55 -4.01
CA THR A 26 -11.67 -8.14 -2.98
C THR A 26 -10.35 -7.67 -3.61
N ALA A 27 -9.83 -8.38 -4.61
CA ALA A 27 -8.63 -7.95 -5.32
C ALA A 27 -8.81 -6.58 -6.00
N LYS A 28 -9.96 -6.35 -6.65
CA LYS A 28 -10.33 -5.06 -7.24
C LYS A 28 -10.33 -3.95 -6.19
N ASN A 29 -10.96 -4.20 -5.04
CA ASN A 29 -11.07 -3.20 -3.98
C ASN A 29 -9.70 -2.83 -3.40
N ILE A 30 -8.80 -3.79 -3.23
CA ILE A 30 -7.43 -3.54 -2.74
C ILE A 30 -6.66 -2.64 -3.71
N ILE A 31 -6.64 -2.98 -5.00
CA ILE A 31 -5.86 -2.24 -5.99
C ILE A 31 -6.52 -0.91 -6.35
N SER A 32 -7.85 -0.84 -6.37
CA SER A 32 -8.57 0.43 -6.49
C SER A 32 -8.19 1.40 -5.37
N ASN A 33 -8.15 0.92 -4.12
CA ASN A 33 -7.72 1.72 -2.97
C ASN A 33 -6.26 2.15 -3.08
N LYS A 34 -5.35 1.28 -3.53
CA LYS A 34 -3.96 1.65 -3.82
C LYS A 34 -3.89 2.83 -4.79
N CYS A 35 -4.56 2.74 -5.93
CA CYS A 35 -4.62 3.83 -6.92
C CYS A 35 -5.27 5.11 -6.35
N HIS A 36 -6.34 4.96 -5.55
CA HIS A 36 -6.97 6.08 -4.87
C HIS A 36 -6.00 6.79 -3.91
N ASN A 37 -5.26 6.02 -3.10
CA ASN A 37 -4.31 6.53 -2.13
C ASN A 37 -3.10 7.19 -2.80
N CYS A 38 -2.62 6.65 -3.93
CA CYS A 38 -1.68 7.34 -4.82
C CYS A 38 -2.20 8.71 -5.25
N ALA A 39 -3.43 8.78 -5.77
CA ALA A 39 -4.03 10.05 -6.20
C ALA A 39 -4.21 11.04 -5.03
N CYS A 40 -4.60 10.56 -3.84
CA CYS A 40 -4.77 11.39 -2.64
C CYS A 40 -3.43 11.97 -2.15
N LEU A 41 -2.38 11.16 -2.13
CA LEU A 41 -1.03 11.61 -1.78
C LEU A 41 -0.52 12.64 -2.80
N LEU A 42 -0.63 12.36 -4.10
CA LEU A 42 -0.24 13.28 -5.16
C LEU A 42 -1.02 14.61 -5.08
N ARG A 43 -2.33 14.57 -4.77
CA ARG A 43 -3.15 15.77 -4.58
C ARG A 43 -2.63 16.63 -3.43
N ARG A 44 -2.23 16.00 -2.34
CA ARG A 44 -1.62 16.70 -1.20
C ARG A 44 -0.29 17.34 -1.58
N LEU A 45 0.56 16.60 -2.28
CA LEU A 45 1.89 17.06 -2.68
C LEU A 45 1.82 18.18 -3.72
N LEU A 46 0.90 18.10 -4.67
CA LEU A 46 0.67 19.12 -5.70
C LEU A 46 0.52 20.52 -5.10
N ARG A 47 -0.18 20.66 -3.96
CA ARG A 47 -0.38 21.96 -3.28
C ARG A 47 0.93 22.67 -2.93
N TYR A 48 2.00 21.92 -2.66
CA TYR A 48 3.31 22.46 -2.31
C TYR A 48 4.22 22.71 -3.52
N HIS A 49 3.87 22.19 -4.70
CA HIS A 49 4.72 22.21 -5.90
C HIS A 49 4.12 22.95 -7.10
N ARG A 50 2.98 23.65 -6.95
CA ARG A 50 2.37 24.52 -8.00
C ARG A 50 3.30 25.61 -8.56
N LYS A 51 4.39 25.93 -7.86
CA LYS A 51 5.38 26.93 -8.31
C LYS A 51 6.38 26.38 -9.34
N TYR A 52 6.31 25.08 -9.67
CA TYR A 52 7.23 24.39 -10.59
C TYR A 52 6.45 23.75 -11.74
N PRO A 53 6.22 24.47 -12.87
CA PRO A 53 5.28 24.05 -13.92
C PRO A 53 5.51 22.63 -14.48
N ASN A 54 6.77 22.26 -14.72
CA ASN A 54 7.10 20.92 -15.24
C ASN A 54 6.74 19.81 -14.24
N ARG A 55 6.97 20.03 -12.94
CA ARG A 55 6.61 19.05 -11.89
C ARG A 55 5.11 18.98 -11.70
N GLU A 56 4.45 20.13 -11.70
CA GLU A 56 3.01 20.23 -11.61
C GLU A 56 2.32 19.41 -12.71
N TYR A 57 2.76 19.53 -13.97
CA TYR A 57 2.20 18.74 -15.07
C TYR A 57 2.31 17.23 -14.83
N VAL A 58 3.49 16.73 -14.47
CA VAL A 58 3.72 15.30 -14.22
C VAL A 58 2.86 14.80 -13.05
N ILE A 59 2.81 15.55 -11.95
CA ILE A 59 1.99 15.20 -10.78
C ILE A 59 0.49 15.20 -11.12
N GLN A 60 0.01 16.20 -11.86
CA GLN A 60 -1.40 16.28 -12.28
C GLN A 60 -1.77 15.11 -13.20
N LYS A 61 -0.92 14.77 -14.16
CA LYS A 61 -1.10 13.61 -15.05
C LYS A 61 -1.19 12.30 -14.26
N ALA A 62 -0.26 12.07 -13.33
CA ALA A 62 -0.27 10.87 -12.50
C ALA A 62 -1.49 10.80 -11.57
N LEU A 63 -1.90 11.95 -11.01
CA LEU A 63 -3.08 12.08 -10.16
C LEU A 63 -4.37 11.76 -10.91
N SER A 64 -4.58 12.35 -12.09
CA SER A 64 -5.79 12.14 -12.88
C SER A 64 -5.87 10.68 -13.32
N TYR A 65 -4.77 10.13 -13.81
CA TYR A 65 -4.71 8.73 -14.24
C TYR A 65 -5.01 7.76 -13.09
N ASN A 66 -4.34 7.91 -11.94
CA ASN A 66 -4.60 7.05 -10.77
C ASN A 66 -6.06 7.15 -10.28
N LYS A 67 -6.67 8.35 -10.34
CA LYS A 67 -8.09 8.52 -10.00
C LYS A 67 -9.00 7.76 -10.96
N THR A 68 -8.74 7.84 -12.27
CA THR A 68 -9.51 7.12 -13.30
C THR A 68 -9.36 5.61 -13.13
N ILE A 69 -8.13 5.11 -12.97
CA ILE A 69 -7.88 3.68 -12.80
C ILE A 69 -8.53 3.12 -11.53
N ALA A 70 -8.53 3.88 -10.42
CA ALA A 70 -9.23 3.47 -9.20
C ALA A 70 -10.72 3.19 -9.46
N GLN A 71 -11.38 3.98 -10.32
CA GLN A 71 -12.78 3.79 -10.69
C GLN A 71 -12.96 2.66 -11.70
N GLU A 72 -12.09 2.58 -12.71
CA GLU A 72 -12.15 1.59 -13.79
C GLU A 72 -12.02 0.15 -13.26
N ILE A 73 -11.09 -0.09 -12.33
CA ILE A 73 -10.82 -1.41 -11.74
C ILE A 73 -12.07 -2.02 -11.09
N THR A 74 -12.93 -1.19 -10.51
CA THR A 74 -14.15 -1.68 -9.83
C THR A 74 -15.29 -2.03 -10.79
N THR A 75 -15.18 -1.73 -12.08
CA THR A 75 -16.23 -2.04 -13.07
C THR A 75 -16.25 -3.51 -13.45
N ASP A 76 -17.38 -3.97 -14.00
CA ASP A 76 -17.55 -5.36 -14.47
C ASP A 76 -16.70 -5.69 -15.70
N SER A 77 -16.24 -4.68 -16.45
CA SER A 77 -15.36 -4.86 -17.61
C SER A 77 -13.98 -5.45 -17.26
N VAL A 78 -13.56 -5.29 -15.99
CA VAL A 78 -12.34 -5.85 -15.43
C VAL A 78 -12.68 -7.21 -14.82
N ASP A 79 -12.63 -8.27 -15.60
CA ASP A 79 -13.09 -9.62 -15.24
C ASP A 79 -11.98 -10.56 -14.75
N SER A 80 -10.73 -10.08 -14.65
CA SER A 80 -9.59 -10.95 -14.37
C SER A 80 -8.44 -10.22 -13.68
N SER A 81 -7.70 -10.96 -12.85
CA SER A 81 -6.52 -10.46 -12.14
C SER A 81 -5.44 -9.93 -13.10
N ARG A 82 -5.34 -10.48 -14.31
CA ARG A 82 -4.43 -10.00 -15.36
C ARG A 82 -4.75 -8.57 -15.79
N LYS A 83 -6.03 -8.23 -15.98
CA LYS A 83 -6.44 -6.85 -16.32
C LYS A 83 -6.11 -5.90 -15.17
N ILE A 84 -6.38 -6.31 -13.92
CA ILE A 84 -6.04 -5.52 -12.73
C ILE A 84 -4.52 -5.23 -12.70
N LEU A 85 -3.67 -6.24 -12.89
CA LEU A 85 -2.21 -6.07 -12.94
C LEU A 85 -1.74 -5.09 -14.02
N LEU A 86 -2.34 -5.13 -15.22
CA LEU A 86 -1.98 -4.23 -16.32
C LEU A 86 -2.35 -2.77 -16.01
N LEU A 87 -3.52 -2.54 -15.42
CA LEU A 87 -3.97 -1.21 -15.03
C LEU A 87 -3.13 -0.67 -13.87
N GLU A 88 -2.88 -1.50 -12.85
CA GLU A 88 -2.04 -1.19 -11.70
C GLU A 88 -0.62 -0.80 -12.13
N ALA A 89 0.02 -1.59 -12.98
CA ALA A 89 1.40 -1.34 -13.40
C ALA A 89 1.54 0.02 -14.09
N ARG A 90 0.58 0.41 -14.94
CA ARG A 90 0.55 1.72 -15.60
C ARG A 90 0.34 2.86 -14.61
N ALA A 91 -0.59 2.69 -13.67
CA ALA A 91 -0.87 3.68 -12.64
C ALA A 91 0.32 3.87 -11.68
N ALA A 92 0.97 2.78 -11.28
CA ALA A 92 2.16 2.77 -10.46
C ALA A 92 3.35 3.41 -11.17
N HIS A 93 3.54 3.16 -12.46
CA HIS A 93 4.60 3.79 -13.25
C HIS A 93 4.48 5.32 -13.23
N LEU A 94 3.32 5.87 -13.58
CA LEU A 94 3.09 7.32 -13.54
C LEU A 94 3.18 7.88 -12.12
N TYR A 95 2.73 7.13 -11.10
CA TYR A 95 2.88 7.53 -9.71
C TYR A 95 4.36 7.71 -9.34
N TRP A 96 5.22 6.73 -9.67
CA TRP A 96 6.64 6.80 -9.34
C TRP A 96 7.38 7.86 -10.16
N GLU A 97 7.01 8.10 -11.43
CA GLU A 97 7.51 9.24 -12.21
C GLU A 97 7.19 10.57 -11.49
N ALA A 98 5.97 10.73 -10.99
CA ALA A 98 5.61 11.93 -10.24
C ALA A 98 6.41 12.06 -8.93
N VAL A 99 6.62 10.96 -8.19
CA VAL A 99 7.42 10.96 -6.97
C VAL A 99 8.89 11.29 -7.25
N GLU A 100 9.46 10.80 -8.35
CA GLU A 100 10.83 11.13 -8.78
C GLU A 100 11.03 12.65 -8.91
N THR A 101 10.08 13.35 -9.54
CA THR A 101 10.14 14.83 -9.68
C THR A 101 10.09 15.59 -8.34
N LEU A 102 9.63 14.95 -7.27
CA LEU A 102 9.53 15.54 -5.94
C LEU A 102 10.80 15.35 -5.13
N ILE A 103 11.50 14.24 -5.34
CA ILE A 103 12.68 13.87 -4.56
C ILE A 103 13.93 14.54 -5.13
N TYR A 104 14.07 14.64 -6.46
CA TYR A 104 15.23 15.23 -7.12
C TYR A 104 14.89 16.53 -7.87
N SER A 105 15.83 17.49 -7.83
CA SER A 105 15.73 18.76 -8.56
C SER A 105 16.75 18.94 -9.67
N ASN A 106 17.82 18.14 -9.69
CA ASN A 106 18.95 18.26 -10.61
C ASN A 106 19.19 16.92 -11.34
N ASP A 107 19.95 16.96 -12.43
CA ASP A 107 20.11 16.00 -13.56
C ASP A 107 20.39 14.51 -13.26
N ASP A 108 20.42 14.06 -12.00
CA ASP A 108 20.47 12.64 -11.66
C ASP A 108 19.04 12.07 -11.56
N ALA A 109 18.65 11.25 -12.54
CA ALA A 109 17.37 10.57 -12.57
C ALA A 109 17.31 9.47 -11.49
N TRP A 110 16.51 9.69 -10.45
CA TRP A 110 16.24 8.68 -9.41
C TRP A 110 15.05 7.84 -9.78
N LYS A 111 15.20 6.52 -9.78
CA LYS A 111 14.07 5.60 -9.95
C LYS A 111 13.85 4.76 -8.72
N ARG A 112 12.60 4.41 -8.45
CA ARG A 112 12.27 3.39 -7.46
C ARG A 112 12.90 2.06 -7.85
N THR A 113 13.79 1.51 -7.02
CA THR A 113 14.50 0.25 -7.29
C THR A 113 14.40 -0.74 -6.12
N TYR A 114 14.06 -2.00 -6.41
CA TYR A 114 14.01 -3.11 -5.46
C TYR A 114 14.14 -4.45 -6.21
N PRO A 115 14.90 -5.43 -5.70
CA PRO A 115 15.82 -5.37 -4.54
C PRO A 115 17.14 -4.63 -4.85
N HIS A 116 18.04 -4.53 -3.86
CA HIS A 116 19.41 -3.98 -3.98
C HIS A 116 19.55 -2.46 -4.14
N ALA A 117 18.68 -1.70 -3.47
CA ALA A 117 18.80 -0.25 -3.36
C ALA A 117 20.16 0.19 -2.80
N LYS A 118 20.81 1.17 -3.46
CA LYS A 118 22.08 1.77 -3.01
C LYS A 118 21.92 3.22 -2.56
N ASP A 119 20.91 3.91 -3.08
CA ASP A 119 20.63 5.29 -2.71
C ASP A 119 19.79 5.38 -1.42
N PRO A 120 19.94 6.46 -0.63
CA PRO A 120 19.26 6.59 0.65
C PRO A 120 17.73 6.68 0.54
N TYR A 121 17.19 7.10 -0.60
CA TYR A 121 15.74 7.24 -0.77
C TYR A 121 15.08 5.86 -0.92
N ASN A 122 15.60 5.02 -1.81
CA ASN A 122 15.14 3.64 -1.96
C ASN A 122 15.37 2.82 -0.69
N ILE A 123 16.48 3.04 0.03
CA ILE A 123 16.72 2.41 1.33
C ILE A 123 15.63 2.84 2.34
N ALA A 124 15.30 4.13 2.41
CA ALA A 124 14.23 4.60 3.31
C ALA A 124 12.85 4.01 2.96
N PHE A 125 12.49 3.94 1.67
CA PHE A 125 11.26 3.27 1.24
C PHE A 125 11.27 1.78 1.62
N ASN A 126 12.38 1.08 1.42
CA ASN A 126 12.49 -0.33 1.79
C ASN A 126 12.33 -0.53 3.30
N ILE A 127 13.01 0.28 4.13
CA ILE A 127 12.85 0.25 5.60
C ILE A 127 11.38 0.50 5.98
N GLY A 128 10.74 1.50 5.37
CA GLY A 128 9.34 1.82 5.64
C GLY A 128 8.38 0.71 5.23
N TYR A 129 8.58 0.07 4.08
CA TYR A 129 7.76 -1.07 3.68
C TYR A 129 8.02 -2.30 4.54
N THR A 130 9.25 -2.55 5.01
CA THR A 130 9.53 -3.60 5.99
C THR A 130 8.84 -3.33 7.32
N PHE A 131 8.86 -2.08 7.80
CA PHE A 131 8.11 -1.67 9.00
C PHE A 131 6.62 -1.96 8.84
N LEU A 132 6.02 -1.53 7.73
CA LEU A 132 4.60 -1.74 7.45
C LEU A 132 4.27 -3.24 7.32
N ALA A 133 5.07 -4.01 6.59
CA ALA A 133 4.89 -5.46 6.43
C ALA A 133 4.83 -6.17 7.78
N ARG A 134 5.74 -5.82 8.70
CA ARG A 134 5.73 -6.38 10.06
C ARG A 134 4.42 -6.08 10.79
N LYS A 135 3.96 -4.82 10.75
CA LYS A 135 2.69 -4.41 11.40
C LYS A 135 1.47 -5.11 10.81
N ILE A 136 1.40 -5.21 9.49
CA ILE A 136 0.32 -5.91 8.81
C ILE A 136 0.34 -7.42 9.13
N ARG A 137 1.52 -8.06 9.15
CA ARG A 137 1.66 -9.48 9.52
C ARG A 137 1.16 -9.74 10.94
N GLU A 138 1.53 -8.89 11.90
CA GLU A 138 1.04 -8.96 13.28
C GLU A 138 -0.49 -8.98 13.32
N GLU A 139 -1.15 -8.03 12.65
CA GLU A 139 -2.62 -7.91 12.64
C GLU A 139 -3.33 -9.06 11.90
N ILE A 140 -2.73 -9.60 10.83
CA ILE A 140 -3.24 -10.78 10.11
C ILE A 140 -3.31 -11.98 11.06
N VAL A 141 -2.22 -12.21 11.82
CA VAL A 141 -2.14 -13.30 12.79
C VAL A 141 -3.15 -13.10 13.93
N PHE A 142 -3.30 -11.88 14.45
CA PHE A 142 -4.32 -11.56 15.46
C PHE A 142 -5.75 -11.79 14.93
N SER A 143 -5.98 -11.54 13.64
CA SER A 143 -7.24 -11.82 12.96
C SER A 143 -7.43 -13.30 12.63
N LYS A 144 -6.49 -14.18 13.02
CA LYS A 144 -6.51 -15.64 12.80
C LYS A 144 -6.56 -16.02 11.32
N LEU A 145 -6.06 -15.14 10.45
CA LEU A 145 -5.86 -15.42 9.04
C LEU A 145 -4.45 -15.96 8.81
N MET A 146 -4.25 -16.67 7.72
CA MET A 146 -2.95 -17.19 7.31
C MET A 146 -2.25 -16.18 6.37
N PRO A 147 -1.10 -15.59 6.74
CA PRO A 147 -0.33 -14.68 5.89
C PRO A 147 0.07 -15.27 4.53
N GLU A 148 0.27 -16.58 4.50
CA GLU A 148 0.71 -17.36 3.34
C GLU A 148 -0.39 -17.44 2.26
N ILE A 149 -1.65 -17.13 2.60
CA ILE A 149 -2.80 -17.23 1.69
C ILE A 149 -3.26 -15.85 1.21
N GLY A 150 -2.65 -15.37 0.12
CA GLY A 150 -3.00 -14.09 -0.51
C GLY A 150 -4.26 -14.12 -1.40
N ILE A 151 -4.64 -12.93 -1.85
CA ILE A 151 -5.77 -12.58 -2.71
C ILE A 151 -5.30 -12.14 -4.11
N PHE A 152 -4.34 -11.22 -4.20
CA PHE A 152 -3.91 -10.66 -5.48
C PHE A 152 -2.48 -11.07 -5.83
N HIS A 153 -1.56 -10.97 -4.88
CA HIS A 153 -0.20 -11.46 -5.05
C HIS A 153 -0.16 -13.00 -4.94
N ILE A 154 0.40 -13.65 -5.95
CA ILE A 154 0.59 -15.11 -5.95
C ILE A 154 1.98 -15.44 -5.39
N GLU A 155 2.04 -16.56 -4.67
CA GLU A 155 3.16 -17.18 -3.91
C GLU A 155 4.53 -17.29 -4.61
N ARG A 156 4.69 -16.87 -5.87
CA ARG A 156 5.87 -17.21 -6.69
C ARG A 156 7.23 -16.81 -6.10
N ASN A 157 7.31 -15.81 -5.23
CA ASN A 157 8.56 -15.37 -4.58
C ASN A 157 8.40 -14.83 -3.14
N ASN A 158 7.19 -14.76 -2.60
CA ASN A 158 6.90 -14.15 -1.30
C ASN A 158 6.31 -15.20 -0.37
N HIS A 159 6.91 -15.35 0.82
CA HIS A 159 6.37 -16.24 1.86
C HIS A 159 4.99 -15.77 2.37
N ASP A 160 4.68 -14.48 2.29
CA ASP A 160 3.49 -13.87 2.92
C ASP A 160 2.64 -13.02 1.96
N PRO A 161 2.07 -13.58 0.88
CA PRO A 161 1.33 -12.80 -0.12
C PRO A 161 0.17 -11.97 0.45
N LEU A 162 -0.55 -12.44 1.49
CA LEU A 162 -1.63 -11.65 2.10
C LEU A 162 -1.09 -10.38 2.77
N VAL A 163 0.10 -10.44 3.37
CA VAL A 163 0.74 -9.26 3.95
C VAL A 163 0.92 -8.20 2.86
N TYR A 164 1.45 -8.60 1.71
CA TYR A 164 1.65 -7.66 0.59
C TYR A 164 0.34 -7.12 0.02
N ASP A 165 -0.71 -7.95 -0.06
CA ASP A 165 -2.03 -7.50 -0.51
C ASP A 165 -2.61 -6.42 0.42
N ILE A 166 -2.62 -6.67 1.72
CA ILE A 166 -3.15 -5.73 2.70
C ILE A 166 -2.26 -4.49 2.81
N MET A 167 -0.93 -4.65 2.67
CA MET A 167 -0.01 -3.52 2.61
C MET A 167 -0.39 -2.52 1.51
N GLU A 168 -0.91 -2.96 0.35
CA GLU A 168 -1.26 -2.05 -0.75
C GLU A 168 -2.30 -0.99 -0.36
N LEU A 169 -3.16 -1.28 0.63
CA LEU A 169 -4.10 -0.31 1.20
C LEU A 169 -3.38 0.82 1.97
N TYR A 170 -2.19 0.56 2.50
CA TYR A 170 -1.53 1.42 3.49
C TYR A 170 -0.18 2.01 3.08
N ARG A 171 0.39 1.61 1.93
CA ARG A 171 1.70 2.10 1.45
C ARG A 171 1.78 3.61 1.39
N GLN A 172 0.84 4.26 0.70
CA GLN A 172 0.84 5.72 0.56
C GLN A 172 0.51 6.47 1.86
N PRO A 173 -0.56 6.12 2.61
CA PRO A 173 -0.89 6.87 3.82
C PRO A 173 0.13 6.71 4.94
N VAL A 174 0.83 5.57 5.02
CA VAL A 174 1.81 5.31 6.10
C VAL A 174 3.24 5.56 5.69
N VAL A 175 3.70 4.94 4.60
CA VAL A 175 5.12 4.93 4.23
C VAL A 175 5.45 6.09 3.31
N ASP A 176 4.82 6.17 2.14
CA ASP A 176 5.23 7.12 1.11
C ASP A 176 5.01 8.56 1.58
N SER A 177 3.93 8.80 2.33
CA SER A 177 3.65 10.07 2.99
C SER A 177 4.81 10.56 3.85
N VAL A 178 5.38 9.68 4.67
CA VAL A 178 6.47 9.97 5.60
C VAL A 178 7.78 10.13 4.87
N VAL A 179 8.12 9.17 4.00
CA VAL A 179 9.39 9.14 3.26
C VAL A 179 9.49 10.37 2.36
N VAL A 180 8.49 10.64 1.53
CA VAL A 180 8.48 11.82 0.66
C VAL A 180 8.56 13.12 1.47
N ALA A 181 7.85 13.22 2.60
CA ALA A 181 7.90 14.41 3.45
C ALA A 181 9.27 14.65 4.12
N LEU A 182 10.00 13.59 4.48
CA LEU A 182 11.33 13.70 5.08
C LEU A 182 12.35 14.24 4.08
N PHE A 183 12.26 13.79 2.83
CA PHE A 183 13.23 14.14 1.79
C PHE A 183 12.92 15.45 1.08
N THR A 184 11.64 15.78 0.89
CA THR A 184 11.24 17.09 0.30
C THR A 184 11.60 18.28 1.21
N LYS A 185 11.67 18.09 2.53
CA LYS A 185 12.01 19.15 3.49
C LYS A 185 13.50 19.46 3.58
N LYS A 186 14.37 18.51 3.22
CA LYS A 186 15.83 18.71 3.27
C LYS A 186 16.31 19.03 1.86
N LYS A 187 16.72 20.28 1.63
CA LYS A 187 17.32 20.74 0.36
C LYS A 187 18.72 20.13 0.06
N GLN A 188 19.11 19.06 0.74
CA GLN A 188 20.43 18.44 0.56
C GLN A 188 20.25 17.02 0.07
N ALA A 189 20.94 16.70 -1.03
CA ALA A 189 21.14 15.33 -1.47
C ALA A 189 21.81 14.56 -0.33
N HIS A 190 21.16 13.50 0.13
CA HIS A 190 21.79 12.58 1.07
C HIS A 190 22.67 11.63 0.25
N ASN A 191 23.96 11.54 0.60
CA ASN A 191 24.85 10.53 0.03
C ASN A 191 24.64 9.17 0.71
N ALA A 192 24.17 9.16 1.96
CA ALA A 192 23.85 7.97 2.74
C ALA A 192 22.84 8.27 3.86
N LEU A 193 22.13 7.24 4.34
CA LEU A 193 21.32 7.31 5.57
C LEU A 193 22.19 6.99 6.78
N SER A 194 22.30 7.93 7.73
CA SER A 194 22.93 7.66 9.02
C SER A 194 22.00 6.87 9.95
N ALA A 195 22.54 6.27 11.01
CA ALA A 195 21.73 5.63 12.05
C ALA A 195 20.70 6.59 12.68
N VAL A 196 21.06 7.88 12.80
CA VAL A 196 20.17 8.93 13.31
C VAL A 196 19.02 9.21 12.34
N ASP A 197 19.28 9.19 11.03
CA ASP A 197 18.22 9.35 10.02
C ASP A 197 17.27 8.16 10.02
N ILE A 198 17.79 6.93 10.17
CA ILE A 198 16.98 5.71 10.30
C ILE A 198 16.11 5.78 11.56
N ALA A 199 16.68 6.12 12.72
CA ALA A 199 15.90 6.26 13.96
C ALA A 199 14.79 7.32 13.84
N ARG A 200 15.07 8.43 13.15
CA ARG A 200 14.07 9.47 12.87
C ARG A 200 12.97 8.97 11.93
N LEU A 201 13.32 8.21 10.89
CA LEU A 201 12.36 7.59 9.97
C LEU A 201 11.42 6.65 10.72
N ILE A 202 11.96 5.72 11.52
CA ILE A 202 11.16 4.78 12.32
C ILE A 202 10.22 5.53 13.26
N LYS A 203 10.73 6.51 14.01
CA LYS A 203 9.89 7.34 14.89
C LYS A 203 8.75 8.03 14.14
N LYS A 204 8.99 8.49 12.91
CA LYS A 204 7.95 9.13 12.09
C LYS A 204 6.93 8.13 11.55
N LEU A 205 7.35 6.92 11.19
CA LEU A 205 6.45 5.84 10.79
C LEU A 205 5.57 5.39 11.96
N GLU A 206 6.12 5.27 13.18
CA GLU A 206 5.35 4.97 14.39
C GLU A 206 4.32 6.07 14.68
N GLN A 207 4.71 7.34 14.61
CA GLN A 207 3.77 8.46 14.74
C GLN A 207 2.67 8.43 13.67
N GLN A 208 3.03 8.07 12.43
CA GLN A 208 2.08 7.97 11.34
C GLN A 208 1.10 6.80 11.54
N TRP A 209 1.57 5.68 12.08
CA TRP A 209 0.75 4.50 12.39
C TRP A 209 -0.32 4.77 13.47
N GLU A 210 -0.01 5.64 14.42
CA GLU A 210 -0.95 6.11 15.46
C GLU A 210 -1.76 7.34 15.02
N MET A 211 -1.59 7.84 13.79
CA MET A 211 -2.29 9.05 13.35
C MET A 211 -3.80 8.80 13.28
N PRO A 212 -4.63 9.65 13.94
CA PRO A 212 -6.07 9.50 13.90
C PRO A 212 -6.63 9.83 12.51
N VAL A 213 -7.51 8.97 12.03
CA VAL A 213 -8.27 9.12 10.79
C VAL A 213 -9.76 8.99 11.08
N MET A 214 -10.58 9.72 10.32
CA MET A 214 -12.04 9.68 10.47
C MET A 214 -12.59 8.45 9.77
N TYR A 215 -13.33 7.61 10.50
CA TYR A 215 -14.04 6.44 9.99
C TYR A 215 -15.40 6.33 10.68
N ASN A 216 -16.48 6.29 9.89
CA ASN A 216 -17.87 6.25 10.36
C ASN A 216 -18.19 7.30 11.45
N GLY A 217 -17.72 8.55 11.25
CA GLY A 217 -17.98 9.66 12.16
C GLY A 217 -17.18 9.66 13.47
N LYS A 218 -16.23 8.73 13.63
CA LYS A 218 -15.32 8.65 14.79
C LYS A 218 -13.87 8.68 14.34
N CYS A 219 -12.97 9.11 15.23
CA CYS A 219 -11.54 9.12 14.99
C CYS A 219 -10.88 7.88 15.58
N PHE A 220 -10.09 7.19 14.77
CA PHE A 220 -9.33 6.01 15.18
C PHE A 220 -7.92 6.06 14.58
N PRO A 221 -6.90 5.52 15.25
CA PRO A 221 -5.56 5.43 14.66
C PRO A 221 -5.56 4.51 13.43
N ILE A 222 -4.62 4.72 12.49
CA ILE A 222 -4.49 3.87 11.29
C ILE A 222 -4.38 2.38 11.65
N ARG A 223 -3.68 2.05 12.76
CA ARG A 223 -3.58 0.66 13.23
C ARG A 223 -4.93 -0.01 13.46
N GLU A 224 -5.91 0.72 13.99
CA GLU A 224 -7.25 0.18 14.24
C GLU A 224 -8.04 0.01 12.93
N MET A 225 -7.77 0.85 11.92
CA MET A 225 -8.37 0.66 10.59
C MET A 225 -7.94 -0.67 9.99
N VAL A 226 -6.67 -1.03 10.15
CA VAL A 226 -6.13 -2.32 9.70
C VAL A 226 -6.82 -3.46 10.42
N SER A 227 -6.95 -3.38 11.75
CA SER A 227 -7.65 -4.40 12.54
C SER A 227 -9.12 -4.53 12.12
N PHE A 228 -9.82 -3.43 11.86
CA PHE A 228 -11.22 -3.46 11.41
C PHE A 228 -11.36 -4.07 10.02
N GLU A 229 -10.48 -3.71 9.09
CA GLU A 229 -10.49 -4.28 7.73
C GLU A 229 -10.20 -5.77 7.74
N LEU A 230 -9.21 -6.22 8.50
CA LEU A 230 -8.86 -7.65 8.59
C LEU A 230 -9.93 -8.46 9.32
N HIS A 231 -10.55 -7.89 10.35
CA HIS A 231 -11.68 -8.53 11.02
C HIS A 231 -12.88 -8.68 10.07
N HIS A 232 -13.20 -7.62 9.32
CA HIS A 232 -14.26 -7.66 8.31
C HIS A 232 -13.93 -8.66 7.20
N PHE A 233 -12.68 -8.67 6.72
CA PHE A 233 -12.23 -9.63 5.72
C PHE A 233 -12.34 -11.08 6.21
N ALA A 234 -11.97 -11.37 7.47
CA ALA A 234 -12.13 -12.69 8.06
C ALA A 234 -13.60 -13.15 8.09
N ILE A 235 -14.54 -12.24 8.41
CA ILE A 235 -15.98 -12.52 8.35
C ILE A 235 -16.41 -12.83 6.91
N CYS A 236 -16.00 -12.02 5.94
CA CYS A 236 -16.33 -12.26 4.53
C CYS A 236 -15.80 -13.61 4.03
N VAL A 237 -14.59 -13.99 4.44
CA VAL A 237 -13.99 -15.28 4.12
C VAL A 237 -14.84 -16.43 4.65
N GLU A 238 -15.26 -16.36 5.92
CA GLU A 238 -16.08 -17.40 6.55
C GLU A 238 -17.49 -17.50 5.94
N GLN A 239 -18.07 -16.38 5.51
CA GLN A 239 -19.43 -16.33 4.95
C GLN A 239 -19.52 -16.71 3.47
N ALA A 240 -18.42 -16.55 2.72
CA ALA A 240 -18.39 -16.80 1.29
C ALA A 240 -18.22 -18.30 0.95
N VAL A 241 -17.93 -19.12 1.95
CA VAL A 241 -17.70 -20.56 1.80
C VAL A 241 -18.91 -21.33 2.35
N PRO A 242 -19.42 -22.36 1.64
CA PRO A 242 -20.60 -23.13 2.05
C PRO A 242 -20.48 -23.84 3.40
#